data_AF-A0A7H8IT30-F1
#
_entry.id   AF-A0A7H8IT30-F1
#
_cell.length_a   1.000
_cell.length_b   1.000
_cell.length_c   1.000
_cell.angle_alpha   90.00
_cell.angle_beta   90.00
_cell.angle_gamma   90.00
#
_symmetry.space_group_name_H-M   'P 1'
#
loop_
_entity.id
_entity.type
_entity.pdbx_description
1 polymer ?
#
loop_
_entity_poly.entity_id
_entity_poly.type
_entity_poly.pdbx_seq_one_letter_code
_entity_poly.pdbx_strand_id
1 'polypeptide(L)'
;MDRSRLDALAARFTGDGLTEREEVFRELRDLGMSPIETMYVASQVLRLPLPETKTALYESSPWRDQHEGWQSTQSSLGDGPQSG
;
A
#
# COMPACT_ATOMS: atom_id res chain seq x y z
N MET A 1 -10.71 5.59 9.47
CA MET A 1 -9.31 5.17 9.67
C MET A 1 -8.92 5.54 11.09
N ASP A 2 -8.57 4.56 11.92
CA ASP A 2 -8.16 4.79 13.31
C ASP A 2 -6.64 4.95 13.39
N ARG A 3 -6.17 6.19 13.48
CA ARG A 3 -4.74 6.50 13.39
C ARG A 3 -3.92 5.91 14.54
N SER A 4 -4.48 5.91 15.75
CA SER A 4 -3.80 5.37 16.94
C SER A 4 -3.57 3.87 16.82
N ARG A 5 -4.53 3.13 16.25
CA ARG A 5 -4.36 1.70 15.95
C ARG A 5 -3.24 1.47 14.92
N LEU A 6 -3.14 2.30 13.90
CA LEU A 6 -2.12 2.16 12.85
C LEU A 6 -0.72 2.50 13.34
N ASP A 7 -0.58 3.55 14.14
CA ASP A 7 0.70 3.92 14.75
C ASP A 7 1.19 2.80 15.70
N ALA A 8 0.28 2.18 16.46
CA ALA A 8 0.62 1.03 17.30
C ALA A 8 1.07 -0.19 16.48
N LEU A 9 0.44 -0.43 15.32
CA LEU A 9 0.84 -1.50 14.41
C LEU A 9 2.22 -1.24 13.79
N ALA A 10 2.49 -0.01 13.36
CA ALA A 10 3.80 0.39 12.82
C ALA A 10 4.91 0.27 13.88
N ALA A 11 4.62 0.68 15.12
CA ALA A 11 5.54 0.53 16.24
C ALA A 11 5.83 -0.94 16.54
N ARG A 12 4.81 -1.82 16.49
CA ARG A 12 4.98 -3.26 16.64
C ARG A 12 5.90 -3.83 15.56
N PHE A 13 5.64 -3.54 14.28
CA PHE A 13 6.46 -4.07 13.17
C PHE A 13 7.92 -3.60 13.28
N THR A 14 8.13 -2.35 13.70
CA THR A 14 9.46 -1.81 13.97
C THR A 14 10.14 -2.52 15.15
N GLY A 15 9.38 -2.80 16.22
CA GLY A 15 9.86 -3.54 17.39
C GLY A 15 10.18 -5.01 17.12
N ASP A 16 9.41 -5.64 16.23
CA ASP A 16 9.61 -7.02 15.76
C ASP A 16 10.78 -7.11 14.75
N GLY A 17 11.37 -5.99 14.34
CA GLY A 17 12.49 -5.93 13.40
C GLY A 17 12.09 -6.20 11.95
N LEU A 18 10.80 -6.05 11.61
CA LEU A 18 10.27 -6.31 10.28
C LEU A 18 10.67 -5.18 9.32
N THR A 19 11.84 -5.31 8.69
CA THR A 19 12.38 -4.31 7.75
C THR A 19 12.25 -4.72 6.29
N GLU A 20 11.98 -6.00 6.02
CA GLU A 20 11.87 -6.51 4.67
C GLU A 20 10.56 -6.06 4.02
N ARG A 21 10.69 -5.25 2.97
CA ARG A 21 9.57 -4.62 2.25
C ARG A 21 8.48 -5.60 1.85
N GLU A 22 8.86 -6.76 1.31
CA GLU A 22 7.90 -7.74 0.81
C GLU A 22 7.16 -8.46 1.95
N GLU A 23 7.84 -8.64 3.09
CA GLU A 23 7.25 -9.22 4.30
C GLU A 23 6.27 -8.25 4.96
N VAL A 24 6.64 -6.97 5.09
CA VAL A 24 5.76 -5.91 5.59
C VAL A 24 4.46 -5.83 4.79
N PHE A 25 4.53 -5.84 3.45
CA PHE A 25 3.34 -5.78 2.62
C PHE A 25 2.49 -7.06 2.68
N ARG A 26 3.12 -8.23 2.82
CA ARG A 26 2.40 -9.49 3.00
C ARG A 26 1.62 -9.49 4.31
N GLU A 27 2.28 -9.17 5.42
CA GLU A 27 1.64 -9.13 6.75
C GLU A 27 0.48 -8.12 6.77
N LEU A 28 0.64 -6.94 6.19
CA LEU A 28 -0.44 -5.95 6.12
C LEU A 28 -1.63 -6.44 5.28
N ARG A 29 -1.37 -7.20 4.21
CA ARG A 29 -2.44 -7.83 3.42
C ARG A 29 -3.15 -8.93 4.21
N ASP A 30 -2.40 -9.78 4.89
CA ASP A 30 -2.92 -10.89 5.68
C ASP A 30 -3.77 -10.39 6.86
N LEU A 31 -3.45 -9.20 7.39
CA LEU A 31 -4.26 -8.47 8.37
C LEU A 31 -5.54 -7.85 7.79
N GLY A 32 -5.78 -7.97 6.48
CA GLY A 32 -6.96 -7.43 5.79
C GLY A 32 -6.97 -5.91 5.70
N MET A 33 -5.80 -5.26 5.78
CA MET A 33 -5.69 -3.81 5.71
C MET A 33 -6.11 -3.29 4.33
N SER A 34 -6.65 -2.06 4.27
CA SER A 34 -6.87 -1.40 2.98
C SER A 34 -5.55 -0.90 2.37
N PRO A 35 -5.49 -0.61 1.05
CA PRO A 35 -4.29 -0.01 0.44
C PRO A 35 -3.83 1.29 1.12
N ILE A 36 -4.78 2.13 1.54
CA ILE A 36 -4.49 3.41 2.21
C ILE A 36 -3.86 3.17 3.59
N GLU A 37 -4.42 2.25 4.37
CA GLU A 37 -3.88 1.87 5.67
C GLU A 37 -2.51 1.19 5.55
N THR A 38 -2.35 0.36 4.51
CA THR A 38 -1.09 -0.30 4.19
C THR A 38 -0.01 0.73 3.84
N MET A 39 -0.31 1.71 2.98
CA MET A 39 0.61 2.80 2.66
C MET A 39 1.01 3.60 3.91
N TYR A 40 0.05 3.89 4.79
CA TYR A 40 0.34 4.63 6.03
C TYR A 40 1.33 3.86 6.91
N VAL A 41 1.03 2.60 7.24
CA VAL A 41 1.87 1.78 8.14
C VAL A 41 3.22 1.48 7.50
N ALA A 42 3.26 1.07 6.24
CA ALA A 42 4.49 0.72 5.54
C ALA A 42 5.43 1.94 5.40
N SER A 43 4.89 3.15 5.20
CA SER A 43 5.73 4.37 5.13
C SER A 43 6.51 4.63 6.42
N GLN A 44 5.91 4.31 7.57
CA GLN A 44 6.55 4.47 8.87
C GLN A 44 7.55 3.34 9.15
N VAL A 45 7.16 2.09 8.87
CA VAL A 45 8.00 0.90 9.12
C VAL A 45 9.24 0.90 8.22
N LEU A 46 9.06 1.17 6.93
CA LEU A 46 10.14 1.15 5.93
C LEU A 46 10.88 2.49 5.83
N ARG A 47 10.41 3.53 6.54
CA ARG A 47 10.93 4.91 6.48
C ARG A 47 10.98 5.48 5.06
N LEU A 48 9.97 5.14 4.25
CA LEU A 48 9.83 5.62 2.89
C LEU A 48 8.80 6.75 2.82
N PRO A 49 9.00 7.76 1.94
CA PRO A 49 7.95 8.71 1.61
C PRO A 49 6.69 8.02 1.08
N LEU A 50 5.52 8.63 1.28
CA LEU A 50 4.24 8.08 0.80
C LEU A 50 4.21 7.78 -0.72
N PRO A 51 4.76 8.64 -1.62
CA PRO A 51 4.81 8.33 -3.04
C PRO A 51 5.62 7.07 -3.35
N GLU A 52 6.78 6.91 -2.69
CA GLU A 52 7.64 5.73 -2.86
C GLU A 52 6.99 4.48 -2.27
N THR A 53 6.33 4.61 -1.11
CA THR A 53 5.57 3.53 -0.49
C THR A 53 4.43 3.05 -1.39
N LYS A 54 3.74 3.98 -2.05
CA LYS A 54 2.68 3.66 -3.02
C LYS A 54 3.23 2.85 -4.19
N THR A 55 4.33 3.29 -4.80
CA THR A 55 4.97 2.56 -5.90
C THR A 55 5.40 1.18 -5.45
N ALA A 56 6.09 1.10 -4.31
CA ALA A 56 6.54 -0.15 -3.72
C ALA A 56 5.40 -1.12 -3.40
N LEU A 57 4.26 -0.62 -2.91
CA LEU A 57 3.07 -1.43 -2.64
C LEU A 57 2.58 -2.10 -3.91
N TYR A 58 2.38 -1.34 -4.98
CA TYR A 58 1.81 -1.88 -6.21
C TYR A 58 2.78 -2.73 -7.05
N GLU A 59 4.09 -2.57 -6.86
CA GLU A 59 5.11 -3.47 -7.42
C GLU A 59 5.21 -4.80 -6.66
N SER A 60 4.82 -4.80 -5.39
CA SER A 60 4.93 -5.97 -4.51
C SER A 60 4.05 -7.12 -4.99
N SER A 61 4.60 -8.34 -4.94
CA SER A 61 3.87 -9.56 -5.30
C SER A 61 2.53 -9.70 -4.56
N PRO A 62 2.45 -9.41 -3.24
CA PRO A 62 1.21 -9.53 -2.51
C PRO A 62 0.13 -8.55 -2.94
N TRP A 63 0.40 -7.44 -3.64
CA TRP A 63 -0.62 -6.41 -3.96
C TRP A 63 -0.78 -6.10 -5.44
N ARG A 64 -0.09 -6.86 -6.30
CA ARG A 64 -0.09 -6.65 -7.75
C ARG A 64 -1.48 -6.83 -8.38
N ASP A 65 -2.32 -7.69 -7.83
CA ASP A 65 -3.72 -7.89 -8.24
C ASP A 65 -4.58 -6.63 -8.07
N GLN A 66 -4.34 -5.85 -7.02
CA GLN A 66 -5.03 -4.56 -6.83
C GLN A 66 -4.48 -3.46 -7.75
N HIS A 67 -3.23 -3.57 -8.19
CA HIS A 67 -2.65 -2.66 -9.18
C HIS A 67 -3.33 -2.82 -10.55
N GLU A 68 -3.62 -4.06 -10.98
CA GLU A 68 -4.31 -4.33 -12.24
C GLU A 68 -5.73 -3.72 -12.25
N GLY A 69 -6.48 -3.87 -11.16
CA GLY A 69 -7.80 -3.23 -11.01
C GLY A 69 -7.73 -1.70 -11.03
N TRP A 70 -6.69 -1.11 -10.43
CA TRP A 70 -6.48 0.33 -10.42
C TRP A 70 -6.07 0.89 -11.79
N GLN A 71 -5.18 0.19 -12.52
CA GLN A 71 -4.78 0.54 -13.88
C GLN A 71 -5.95 0.43 -14.87
N SER A 72 -6.77 -0.64 -14.80
CA SER A 72 -7.98 -0.73 -15.63
C SER A 72 -8.95 0.42 -15.38
N THR A 73 -9.12 0.84 -14.13
CA THR A 73 -9.99 1.97 -13.78
C THR A 73 -9.43 3.30 -14.31
N GLN A 74 -8.11 3.50 -14.26
CA GLN A 74 -7.46 4.70 -14.81
C GLN A 74 -7.53 4.75 -16.34
N SER A 75 -7.30 3.62 -17.03
CA SER A 75 -7.44 3.53 -18.48
C SER A 75 -8.87 3.80 -18.93
N SER A 76 -9.88 3.28 -18.21
CA SER A 76 -11.29 3.57 -18.50
C SER A 76 -11.72 5.02 -18.23
N LEU A 77 -10.97 5.77 -17.41
CA LEU A 77 -11.19 7.20 -17.17
C LEU A 77 -10.39 8.11 -18.12
N GLY A 78 -9.38 7.57 -18.82
CA GLY A 78 -8.57 8.26 -19.82
C GLY A 78 -9.21 8.32 -21.21
N ASP A 79 -10.06 7.35 -21.55
CA ASP A 79 -10.90 7.35 -22.75
C ASP A 79 -12.22 8.10 -22.49
N GLY A 80 -12.13 9.39 -22.18
CA GLY A 80 -13.26 10.30 -22.38
C GLY A 80 -13.57 10.36 -23.88
N PRO A 81 -14.85 10.33 -24.32
CA PRO A 81 -15.17 10.32 -25.74
C PRO A 81 -14.62 11.57 -26.40
N GLN A 82 -13.66 11.38 -27.31
CA GLN A 82 -13.23 12.41 -28.24
C GLN A 82 -14.40 12.75 -29.15
N SER A 83 -15.24 13.69 -28.69
CA SER A 83 -16.34 14.28 -29.46
C SER A 83 -15.90 15.66 -29.90
N GLY A 84 -15.74 15.84 -31.22
CA GLY A 84 -15.51 17.14 -31.86
C GLY A 84 -14.49 17.09 -32.97
#